data_AF-A0A554LF90-F1
#
_entry.id   AF-A0A554LF90-F1
#
_cell.length_a   1.000
_cell.length_b   1.000
_cell.length_c   1.000
_cell.angle_alpha   90.00
_cell.angle_beta   90.00
_cell.angle_gamma   90.00
#
_symmetry.space_group_name_H-M   'P 1'
#
loop_
_entity.id
_entity.type
_entity.pdbx_description
1 polymer ?
#
loop_
_entity_poly.entity_id
_entity_poly.type
_entity_poly.pdbx_seq_one_letter_code
_entity_poly.pdbx_strand_id
1 'polypeptide(L)'
;MNNPAISGDSRRSNGFFRKNWIITIIFGVVALSAILGMLNFSGILKKIQGDKTAGENGSEPIIASGDIIGGATPEETYDLFMDALKSKDFKLASRYFVTSKQESWEKTFIASEDKGITDKLIAEFEKARAGWLLKKEDDKSATYIYKVSSDISVNIIFVKGDKIWKIDNL
;
A
#
# COMPACT_ATOMS: atom_id res chain seq x y z
N MET A 1 -64.39 -40.01 -7.31
CA MET A 1 -64.88 -38.72 -6.75
C MET A 1 -63.96 -38.30 -5.62
N ASN A 2 -63.50 -37.04 -5.69
CA ASN A 2 -63.05 -36.17 -4.60
C ASN A 2 -61.69 -36.41 -3.94
N ASN A 3 -60.73 -35.55 -4.32
CA ASN A 3 -59.77 -34.93 -3.41
C ASN A 3 -60.45 -33.67 -2.81
N PRO A 4 -60.20 -33.28 -1.54
CA PRO A 4 -59.28 -32.14 -1.32
C PRO A 4 -58.50 -32.09 0.03
N ALA A 5 -57.30 -31.49 -0.08
CA ALA A 5 -56.69 -30.42 0.74
C ALA A 5 -56.40 -30.54 2.27
N ILE A 6 -55.08 -30.49 2.57
CA ILE A 6 -54.33 -29.49 3.40
C ILE A 6 -54.85 -29.09 4.81
N SER A 7 -54.00 -29.24 5.85
CA SER A 7 -53.64 -28.25 6.91
C SER A 7 -52.83 -28.94 8.03
N GLY A 8 -51.85 -28.38 8.75
CA GLY A 8 -51.11 -27.11 8.81
C GLY A 8 -49.75 -27.39 9.50
N ASP A 9 -48.64 -26.73 9.13
CA ASP A 9 -48.11 -25.45 9.66
C ASP A 9 -47.79 -25.51 11.18
N SER A 10 -46.70 -25.01 11.79
CA SER A 10 -45.54 -24.16 11.44
C SER A 10 -44.45 -24.34 12.52
N ARG A 11 -43.15 -24.13 12.17
CA ARG A 11 -42.25 -23.09 12.76
C ARG A 11 -40.75 -23.40 12.61
N ARG A 12 -40.07 -22.47 11.90
CA ARG A 12 -38.75 -21.82 12.14
C ARG A 12 -37.53 -22.71 12.44
N SER A 13 -36.40 -22.57 11.73
CA SER A 13 -35.58 -21.36 11.74
C SER A 13 -34.61 -21.29 10.55
N ASN A 14 -34.46 -20.08 10.01
CA ASN A 14 -33.64 -19.68 8.88
C ASN A 14 -32.12 -19.70 9.18
N GLY A 15 -31.33 -19.92 8.13
CA GLY A 15 -30.20 -19.03 7.83
C GLY A 15 -28.78 -19.56 8.03
N PHE A 16 -28.38 -20.63 7.31
CA PHE A 16 -26.96 -21.06 7.25
C PHE A 16 -26.37 -20.97 5.83
N PHE A 17 -26.82 -20.01 5.02
CA PHE A 17 -26.52 -19.95 3.57
C PHE A 17 -26.05 -18.60 3.05
N ARG A 18 -25.34 -17.74 3.83
CA ARG A 18 -24.90 -16.42 3.32
C ARG A 18 -23.56 -15.83 3.82
N LYS A 19 -22.72 -16.52 4.60
CA LYS A 19 -21.58 -15.85 5.26
C LYS A 19 -20.20 -15.90 4.58
N ASN A 20 -19.98 -16.74 3.55
CA ASN A 20 -18.62 -16.94 3.01
C ASN A 20 -18.37 -16.47 1.56
N TRP A 21 -19.36 -15.87 0.87
CA TRP A 21 -19.16 -15.44 -0.54
C TRP A 21 -18.71 -13.99 -0.70
N ILE A 22 -18.76 -13.17 0.35
CA ILE A 22 -18.33 -11.77 0.30
C ILE A 22 -16.79 -11.66 0.29
N ILE A 23 -16.08 -12.59 0.93
CA ILE A 23 -14.59 -12.60 0.99
C ILE A 23 -13.99 -12.89 -0.40
N THR A 24 -14.63 -13.75 -1.20
CA THR A 24 -14.20 -14.05 -2.57
C THR A 24 -14.42 -12.87 -3.52
N ILE A 25 -15.48 -12.09 -3.31
CA ILE A 25 -15.73 -10.85 -4.08
C ILE A 25 -14.71 -9.77 -3.71
N ILE A 26 -14.27 -9.68 -2.45
CA ILE A 26 -13.27 -8.69 -2.03
C ILE A 26 -11.88 -8.99 -2.61
N PHE A 27 -11.44 -10.25 -2.65
CA PHE A 27 -10.18 -10.63 -3.31
C PHE A 27 -10.27 -10.53 -4.84
N GLY A 28 -11.43 -10.85 -5.41
CA GLY A 28 -11.73 -10.60 -6.81
C GLY A 28 -11.64 -9.11 -7.15
N VAL A 29 -12.17 -8.22 -6.32
CA VAL A 29 -12.14 -6.76 -6.55
C VAL A 29 -10.76 -6.16 -6.29
N VAL A 30 -9.95 -6.65 -5.34
CA VAL A 30 -8.57 -6.15 -5.14
C VAL A 30 -7.65 -6.62 -6.28
N ALA A 31 -7.74 -7.88 -6.71
CA ALA A 31 -7.00 -8.38 -7.86
C ALA A 31 -7.52 -7.80 -9.20
N LEU A 32 -8.84 -7.67 -9.40
CA LEU A 32 -9.40 -6.97 -10.58
C LEU A 32 -9.13 -5.46 -10.52
N SER A 33 -8.97 -4.82 -9.36
CA SER A 33 -8.57 -3.40 -9.29
C SER A 33 -7.08 -3.20 -9.57
N ALA A 34 -6.23 -4.20 -9.29
CA ALA A 34 -4.86 -4.23 -9.77
C ALA A 34 -4.80 -4.46 -11.30
N ILE A 35 -5.69 -5.30 -11.86
CA ILE A 35 -5.76 -5.58 -13.30
C ILE A 35 -6.45 -4.46 -14.10
N LEU A 36 -7.60 -3.93 -13.65
CA LEU A 36 -8.27 -2.76 -14.25
C LEU A 36 -7.51 -1.47 -13.99
N GLY A 37 -6.82 -1.39 -12.85
CA GLY A 37 -5.76 -0.43 -12.60
C GLY A 37 -4.73 -0.51 -13.71
N MET A 38 -4.06 -1.66 -13.91
CA MET A 38 -3.09 -1.84 -15.00
C MET A 38 -3.63 -1.56 -16.41
N LEU A 39 -4.90 -1.85 -16.70
CA LEU A 39 -5.49 -1.62 -18.02
C LEU A 39 -5.77 -0.12 -18.29
N ASN A 40 -6.29 0.64 -17.32
CA ASN A 40 -6.47 2.11 -17.44
C ASN A 40 -5.21 2.92 -17.12
N PHE A 41 -4.25 2.34 -16.40
CA PHE A 41 -2.94 2.93 -16.13
C PHE A 41 -2.06 2.96 -17.39
N SER A 42 -2.33 2.10 -18.38
CA SER A 42 -1.62 2.16 -19.67
C SER A 42 -1.83 3.47 -20.44
N GLY A 43 -2.99 4.12 -20.30
CA GLY A 43 -3.29 5.42 -20.93
C GLY A 43 -2.68 6.61 -20.21
N ILE A 44 -2.61 6.55 -18.87
CA ILE A 44 -1.94 7.56 -18.03
C ILE A 44 -0.41 7.44 -18.18
N LEU A 45 0.12 6.21 -18.24
CA LEU A 45 1.54 5.95 -18.50
C LEU A 45 1.96 6.45 -19.88
N LYS A 46 1.17 6.22 -20.95
CA LYS A 46 1.52 6.71 -22.29
C LYS A 46 1.57 8.23 -22.41
N LYS A 47 0.86 8.97 -21.55
CA LYS A 47 0.89 10.44 -21.52
C LYS A 47 1.99 11.02 -20.63
N ILE A 48 2.49 10.23 -19.66
CA ILE A 48 3.63 10.56 -18.80
C ILE A 48 4.97 10.08 -19.42
N GLN A 49 4.94 9.06 -20.28
CA GLN A 49 6.07 8.52 -21.05
C GLN A 49 6.37 9.32 -22.32
N GLY A 50 6.23 10.64 -22.25
CA GLY A 50 6.96 11.52 -23.15
C GLY A 50 8.43 11.49 -22.75
N ASP A 51 9.16 10.55 -23.34
CA ASP A 51 10.62 10.46 -23.42
C ASP A 51 11.38 10.24 -22.09
N LYS A 52 11.71 8.97 -21.81
CA LYS A 52 12.92 8.51 -21.10
C LYS A 52 12.96 6.98 -21.12
N THR A 53 13.20 6.41 -22.30
CA THR A 53 13.87 5.11 -22.40
C THR A 53 15.36 5.32 -22.11
N ALA A 54 15.76 5.21 -20.85
CA ALA A 54 17.17 5.12 -20.47
C ALA A 54 17.28 4.29 -19.17
N GLY A 55 17.59 3.00 -19.33
CA GLY A 55 18.21 2.11 -18.35
C GLY A 55 17.68 2.10 -16.93
N GLU A 56 16.96 1.04 -16.57
CA GLU A 56 17.09 0.44 -15.23
C GLU A 56 18.54 -0.08 -15.05
N ASN A 57 19.51 0.83 -14.98
CA ASN A 57 20.78 0.58 -14.33
C ASN A 57 20.58 1.04 -12.89
N GLY A 58 20.87 0.15 -11.93
CA GLY A 58 20.71 0.38 -10.49
C GLY A 58 21.34 1.69 -10.03
N SER A 59 20.52 2.75 -10.02
CA SER A 59 20.91 4.05 -9.49
C SER A 59 20.79 3.93 -7.98
N GLU A 60 21.89 4.19 -7.29
CA GLU A 60 21.88 4.26 -5.83
C GLU A 60 20.78 5.23 -5.37
N PRO A 61 20.06 4.92 -4.29
CA PRO A 61 19.05 5.81 -3.76
C PRO A 61 19.69 7.15 -3.38
N ILE A 62 19.20 8.22 -4.00
CA ILE A 62 19.75 9.57 -3.79
C ILE A 62 18.99 10.24 -2.66
N ILE A 63 19.72 10.76 -1.68
CA ILE A 63 19.22 11.67 -0.66
C ILE A 63 19.82 13.04 -0.94
N ALA A 64 18.97 14.07 -1.07
CA ALA A 64 19.43 15.42 -1.36
C ALA A 64 20.41 15.94 -0.28
N SER A 65 21.48 16.59 -0.71
CA SER A 65 22.46 17.19 0.20
C SER A 65 21.80 18.23 1.10
N GLY A 66 22.00 18.11 2.41
CA GLY A 66 21.39 19.01 3.40
C GLY A 66 19.91 18.74 3.67
N ASP A 67 19.36 17.61 3.20
CA ASP A 67 18.02 17.18 3.59
C ASP A 67 18.00 16.86 5.09
N ILE A 68 16.98 17.40 5.77
CA ILE A 68 16.74 17.25 7.20
C ILE A 68 15.45 16.49 7.48
N ILE A 69 14.70 16.09 6.45
CA ILE A 69 13.40 15.43 6.61
C ILE A 69 13.62 13.93 6.72
N GLY A 70 13.49 13.40 7.92
CA GLY A 70 13.63 11.99 8.24
C GLY A 70 13.92 11.85 9.73
N GLY A 71 13.65 10.66 10.26
CA GLY A 71 14.00 10.30 11.62
C GLY A 71 15.47 9.91 11.75
N ALA A 72 15.92 9.84 12.99
CA ALA A 72 17.23 9.30 13.36
C ALA A 72 17.26 7.76 13.24
N THR A 73 16.10 7.11 13.20
CA THR A 73 15.96 5.66 12.95
C THR A 73 14.97 5.37 11.81
N PRO A 74 15.03 4.16 11.20
CA PRO A 74 14.05 3.71 10.22
C PRO A 74 12.60 3.80 10.73
N GLU A 75 12.37 3.38 11.98
CA GLU A 75 11.06 3.40 12.62
C GLU A 75 10.54 4.82 12.82
N GLU A 76 11.39 5.72 13.32
CA GLU A 76 11.02 7.13 13.48
C GLU A 76 10.69 7.77 12.12
N THR A 77 11.48 7.50 11.07
CA THR A 77 11.15 7.95 9.71
C THR A 77 9.80 7.44 9.25
N TYR A 78 9.49 6.18 9.51
CA TYR A 78 8.21 5.59 9.11
C TYR A 78 7.04 6.21 9.85
N ASP A 79 7.18 6.42 11.16
CA ASP A 79 6.12 6.98 11.99
C ASP A 79 5.85 8.46 11.59
N LEU A 80 6.90 9.25 11.32
CA LEU A 80 6.79 10.60 10.76
C LEU A 80 6.13 10.64 9.37
N PHE A 81 6.47 9.68 8.52
CA PHE A 81 5.81 9.48 7.22
C PHE A 81 4.31 9.22 7.39
N MET A 82 3.94 8.31 8.31
CA MET A 82 2.54 7.96 8.56
C MET A 82 1.76 9.14 9.11
N ASP A 83 2.35 9.94 10.00
CA ASP A 83 1.71 11.14 10.54
C ASP A 83 1.42 12.19 9.45
N ALA A 84 2.37 12.41 8.54
CA ALA A 84 2.16 13.28 7.39
C ALA A 84 1.07 12.75 6.44
N LEU A 85 1.07 11.44 6.15
CA LEU A 85 0.08 10.80 5.29
C LEU A 85 -1.33 10.86 5.88
N LYS A 86 -1.48 10.58 7.18
CA LYS A 86 -2.75 10.69 7.93
C LYS A 86 -3.29 12.12 7.96
N SER A 87 -2.39 13.10 8.01
CA SER A 87 -2.74 14.52 7.93
C SER A 87 -3.06 14.97 6.50
N LYS A 88 -3.01 14.06 5.52
CA LYS A 88 -3.16 14.31 4.08
C LYS A 88 -2.17 15.35 3.54
N ASP A 89 -1.04 15.55 4.23
CA ASP A 89 0.07 16.33 3.71
C ASP A 89 0.92 15.44 2.79
N PHE A 90 0.40 15.18 1.59
CA PHE A 90 1.01 14.26 0.63
C PHE A 90 2.39 14.72 0.16
N LYS A 91 2.60 16.03 0.13
CA LYS A 91 3.90 16.63 -0.18
C LYS A 91 4.90 16.35 0.94
N LEU A 92 4.52 16.48 2.20
CA LEU A 92 5.41 16.12 3.31
C LEU A 92 5.61 14.61 3.40
N ALA A 93 4.56 13.81 3.23
CA ALA A 93 4.63 12.35 3.25
C ALA A 93 5.60 11.82 2.19
N SER A 94 5.54 12.36 0.97
CA SER A 94 6.45 11.96 -0.10
C SER A 94 7.91 12.35 0.17
N ARG A 95 8.17 13.40 0.96
CA ARG A 95 9.53 13.83 1.31
C ARG A 95 10.28 12.85 2.20
N TYR A 96 9.60 11.93 2.90
CA TYR A 96 10.29 10.87 3.65
C TYR A 96 10.89 9.79 2.76
N PHE A 97 10.58 9.79 1.47
CA PHE A 97 11.21 8.92 0.49
C PHE A 97 12.52 9.49 -0.05
N VAL A 98 13.35 8.62 -0.62
CA VAL A 98 14.53 9.01 -1.39
C VAL A 98 14.14 9.95 -2.55
N THR A 99 15.02 10.88 -2.90
CA THR A 99 14.73 12.02 -3.78
C THR A 99 14.14 11.59 -5.13
N SER A 100 14.65 10.50 -5.71
CA SER A 100 14.18 9.97 -7.00
C SER A 100 12.74 9.44 -6.95
N LYS A 101 12.17 9.17 -5.76
CA LYS A 101 10.84 8.56 -5.58
C LYS A 101 9.78 9.54 -5.05
N GLN A 102 10.17 10.72 -4.57
CA GLN A 102 9.25 11.68 -3.93
C GLN A 102 8.11 12.10 -4.85
N GLU A 103 8.40 12.50 -6.09
CA GLU A 103 7.36 12.93 -7.04
C GLU A 103 6.37 11.80 -7.36
N SER A 104 6.86 10.57 -7.49
CA SER A 104 6.03 9.40 -7.78
C SER A 104 5.07 9.07 -6.63
N TRP A 105 5.58 9.10 -5.39
CA TRP A 105 4.77 8.83 -4.20
C TRP A 105 3.76 9.95 -3.93
N GLU A 106 4.13 11.22 -4.12
CA GLU A 106 3.18 12.33 -3.99
C GLU A 106 1.98 12.15 -4.94
N LYS A 107 2.26 11.86 -6.21
CA LYS A 107 1.21 11.57 -7.21
C LYS A 107 0.36 10.36 -6.82
N THR A 108 0.98 9.33 -6.25
CA THR A 108 0.28 8.13 -5.78
C THR A 108 -0.69 8.45 -4.65
N PHE A 109 -0.26 9.27 -3.68
CA PHE A 109 -1.12 9.67 -2.56
C PHE A 109 -2.27 10.57 -3.03
N ILE A 110 -2.01 11.55 -3.89
CA ILE A 110 -3.05 12.39 -4.50
C ILE A 110 -4.07 11.52 -5.25
N ALA A 111 -3.60 10.60 -6.09
CA ALA A 111 -4.48 9.70 -6.84
C ALA A 111 -5.27 8.74 -5.93
N SER A 112 -4.75 8.42 -4.75
CA SER A 112 -5.47 7.61 -3.74
C SER A 112 -6.60 8.41 -3.08
N GLU A 113 -6.39 9.70 -2.87
CA GLU A 113 -7.40 10.63 -2.34
C GLU A 113 -8.51 10.88 -3.35
N ASP A 114 -8.15 11.15 -4.61
CA ASP A 114 -9.12 11.35 -5.70
C ASP A 114 -10.05 10.13 -5.88
N LYS A 115 -9.56 8.94 -5.54
CA LYS A 115 -10.30 7.67 -5.62
C LYS A 115 -11.04 7.33 -4.33
N GLY A 116 -10.88 8.11 -3.26
CA GLY A 116 -11.47 7.85 -1.95
C GLY A 116 -10.93 6.57 -1.29
N ILE A 117 -9.68 6.20 -1.57
CA ILE A 117 -9.05 4.98 -1.03
C ILE A 117 -7.88 5.26 -0.08
N THR A 118 -7.59 6.52 0.24
CA THR A 118 -6.49 6.92 1.15
C THR A 118 -6.58 6.23 2.51
N ASP A 119 -7.76 6.20 3.14
CA ASP A 119 -7.92 5.60 4.48
C ASP A 119 -7.61 4.09 4.45
N LYS A 120 -7.97 3.41 3.36
CA LYS A 120 -7.64 2.00 3.16
C LYS A 120 -6.13 1.82 2.98
N LEU A 121 -5.48 2.70 2.22
CA LEU A 121 -4.03 2.68 2.03
C LEU A 121 -3.31 2.87 3.37
N ILE A 122 -3.73 3.84 4.18
CA ILE A 122 -3.21 4.09 5.53
C ILE A 122 -3.36 2.85 6.40
N ALA A 123 -4.55 2.22 6.42
CA ALA A 123 -4.79 1.02 7.21
C ALA A 123 -3.88 -0.16 6.81
N GLU A 124 -3.59 -0.34 5.52
CA GLU A 124 -2.65 -1.37 5.06
C GLU A 124 -1.22 -1.07 5.53
N PHE A 125 -0.79 0.19 5.50
CA PHE A 125 0.52 0.61 6.02
C PHE A 125 0.62 0.43 7.54
N GLU A 126 -0.40 0.79 8.32
CA GLU A 126 -0.43 0.56 9.76
C GLU A 126 -0.36 -0.94 10.10
N LYS A 127 -1.09 -1.76 9.34
CA LYS A 127 -1.04 -3.21 9.49
C LYS A 127 0.36 -3.76 9.17
N ALA A 128 0.99 -3.25 8.11
CA ALA A 128 2.36 -3.61 7.76
C ALA A 128 3.33 -3.24 8.90
N ARG A 129 3.25 -2.01 9.42
CA ARG A 129 4.07 -1.52 10.54
C ARG A 129 3.92 -2.36 11.81
N ALA A 130 2.70 -2.79 12.13
CA ALA A 130 2.44 -3.62 13.30
C ALA A 130 3.02 -5.05 13.18
N GLY A 131 3.16 -5.55 11.95
CA GLY A 131 3.60 -6.92 11.67
C GLY A 131 4.97 -7.06 11.04
N TRP A 132 5.68 -5.95 10.80
CA TRP A 132 7.00 -6.01 10.16
C TRP A 132 8.04 -6.61 11.10
N LEU A 133 9.05 -7.27 10.53
CA LEU A 133 10.15 -7.87 11.28
C LEU A 133 11.45 -7.44 10.64
N LEU A 134 12.41 -7.01 11.46
CA LEU A 134 13.74 -6.66 10.98
C LEU A 134 14.39 -7.90 10.35
N LYS A 135 14.78 -7.78 9.08
CA LYS A 135 15.48 -8.83 8.33
C LYS A 135 16.98 -8.61 8.36
N LYS A 136 17.40 -7.36 8.12
CA LYS A 136 18.80 -6.98 8.02
C LYS A 136 18.94 -5.50 8.33
N GLU A 137 19.98 -5.15 9.06
CA GLU A 137 20.40 -3.76 9.26
C GLU A 137 21.93 -3.67 9.14
N ASP A 138 22.38 -2.60 8.50
CA ASP A 138 23.77 -2.17 8.46
C ASP A 138 23.84 -0.64 8.51
N ASP A 139 25.06 -0.09 8.50
CA ASP A 139 25.28 1.35 8.64
C ASP A 139 24.62 2.20 7.54
N LYS A 140 24.22 1.59 6.42
CA LYS A 140 23.67 2.29 5.25
C LYS A 140 22.20 1.96 4.99
N SER A 141 21.71 0.83 5.49
CA SER A 141 20.39 0.32 5.14
C SER A 141 19.75 -0.52 6.22
N ALA A 142 18.42 -0.47 6.30
CA ALA A 142 17.61 -1.34 7.12
C ALA A 142 16.50 -1.95 6.27
N THR A 143 16.33 -3.26 6.33
CA THR A 143 15.30 -4.01 5.61
C THR A 143 14.39 -4.69 6.61
N TYR A 144 13.11 -4.41 6.51
CA TYR A 144 12.05 -5.07 7.24
C TYR A 144 11.24 -5.93 6.28
N ILE A 145 10.70 -7.04 6.78
CA ILE A 145 9.76 -7.87 6.04
C ILE A 145 8.40 -7.82 6.72
N TYR A 146 7.36 -7.60 5.95
CA TYR A 146 5.98 -7.83 6.37
C TYR A 146 5.36 -8.98 5.58
N LYS A 147 4.84 -10.00 6.27
CA LYS A 147 4.16 -11.15 5.65
C LYS A 147 2.69 -10.80 5.41
N VAL A 148 2.30 -10.76 4.14
CA VAL A 148 0.91 -10.55 3.72
C VAL A 148 0.15 -11.88 3.72
N SER A 149 0.82 -12.96 3.32
CA SER A 149 0.30 -14.34 3.35
C SER A 149 1.45 -15.34 3.57
N SER A 150 1.16 -16.65 3.52
CA SER A 150 2.18 -17.72 3.57
C SER A 150 3.28 -17.53 2.53
N ASP A 151 2.90 -17.06 1.34
CA ASP A 151 3.76 -17.05 0.15
C ASP A 151 4.13 -15.64 -0.31
N ILE A 152 3.51 -14.60 0.29
CA ILE A 152 3.72 -13.21 -0.10
C ILE A 152 4.29 -12.43 1.08
N SER A 153 5.46 -11.84 0.85
CA SER A 153 6.12 -10.93 1.77
C SER A 153 6.56 -9.67 1.06
N VAL A 154 6.43 -8.54 1.74
CA VAL A 154 6.84 -7.22 1.26
C VAL A 154 8.11 -6.81 1.98
N ASN A 155 9.09 -6.30 1.24
CA ASN A 155 10.31 -5.73 1.82
C ASN A 155 10.15 -4.22 1.95
N ILE A 156 10.25 -3.73 3.18
CA ILE A 156 10.27 -2.30 3.48
C ILE A 156 11.73 -1.94 3.70
N ILE A 157 12.27 -1.08 2.83
CA ILE A 157 13.70 -0.77 2.76
C ILE A 157 13.90 0.69 3.10
N PHE A 158 14.80 0.92 4.05
CA PHE A 158 15.28 2.23 4.42
C PHE A 158 16.74 2.37 4.07
N VAL A 159 17.13 3.59 3.73
CA VAL A 159 18.52 3.97 3.49
C VAL A 159 18.91 5.15 4.34
N LYS A 160 20.15 5.12 4.81
CA LYS A 160 20.71 6.12 5.71
C LYS A 160 21.45 7.20 4.91
N GLY A 161 21.08 8.45 5.13
CA GLY A 161 21.90 9.61 4.76
C GLY A 161 22.95 9.90 5.82
N ASP A 162 23.40 11.16 5.92
CA ASP A 162 24.38 11.54 6.95
C ASP A 162 23.81 11.35 8.37
N LYS A 163 22.61 11.88 8.62
CA LYS A 163 21.97 11.86 9.96
C LYS A 163 20.52 11.42 9.96
N ILE A 164 19.96 11.15 8.79
CA ILE A 164 18.53 10.87 8.62
C ILE A 164 18.33 9.59 7.83
N TRP A 165 17.23 8.90 8.10
CA TRP A 165 16.78 7.75 7.32
C TRP A 165 15.69 8.15 6.34
N LYS A 166 15.69 7.51 5.18
CA LYS A 166 14.68 7.68 4.12
C LYS A 166 14.11 6.34 3.72
N ILE A 167 12.85 6.35 3.27
CA ILE A 167 12.18 5.20 2.69
C ILE A 167 12.65 5.06 1.25
N ASP A 168 13.30 3.95 0.94
CA ASP A 168 13.58 3.56 -0.44
C ASP A 168 12.42 2.74 -1.00
N ASN A 169 11.93 1.74 -0.28
CA ASN A 169 10.88 0.85 -0.78
C ASN A 169 9.80 0.56 0.27
N LEU A 170 8.55 0.48 -0.19
CA LEU A 170 7.38 -0.02 0.54
C LEU A 170 6.79 -1.25 -0.13
#